data_AF-A0A423JMR0-F1
#
_entry.id   AF-A0A423JMR0-F1
#
_cell.length_a   1.000
_cell.length_b   1.000
_cell.length_c   1.000
_cell.angle_alpha   90.00
_cell.angle_beta   90.00
_cell.angle_gamma   90.00
#
_symmetry.space_group_name_H-M   'P 1'
#
loop_
_entity.id
_entity.type
_entity.pdbx_description
1 polymer ?
#
loop_
_entity_poly.entity_id
_entity_poly.type
_entity_poly.pdbx_seq_one_letter_code
_entity_poly.pdbx_strand_id
1 'polypeptide(L)'
;MWYVPKTKELLKASFSDSEIRVWIKQAAEYYGIPHVLLAVILQQENGPKGSKFLQTMQFGERSVTTLLAIVDNIAFDVVPDKLAGGSSGFANMSRATLQNSVKYTENYYCKKPLPEDVQYRIFGWNQDTRIPGDDWKADLYYAAGHLRELIDRATGTRCHSGTLTPELLKKVIASYNGSGPLAEKYSSDAMKLLDGAKSGTAWLYFYEK
;
A
#
# COMPACT_ATOMS: atom_id res chain seq x y z
N MET A 1 21.37 -12.28 -18.09
CA MET A 1 22.10 -11.35 -17.20
C MET A 1 21.32 -11.34 -15.90
N TRP A 2 21.86 -11.98 -14.85
CA TRP A 2 21.13 -12.20 -13.60
C TRP A 2 21.21 -10.93 -12.75
N TYR A 3 20.06 -10.30 -12.52
CA TYR A 3 19.95 -9.23 -11.52
C TYR A 3 20.18 -9.84 -10.15
N VAL A 4 21.31 -9.52 -9.54
CA VAL A 4 21.60 -9.83 -8.13
C VAL A 4 21.08 -8.64 -7.33
N PRO A 5 20.01 -8.81 -6.50
CA PRO A 5 19.58 -7.76 -5.60
C PRO A 5 20.77 -7.35 -4.73
N LYS A 6 21.01 -6.05 -4.57
CA LYS A 6 22.01 -5.58 -3.61
C LYS A 6 21.59 -6.11 -2.24
N THR A 7 22.38 -7.03 -1.70
CA THR A 7 22.30 -7.70 -0.38
C THR A 7 22.21 -6.75 0.83
N LYS A 8 22.05 -5.44 0.62
CA LYS A 8 22.05 -4.41 1.64
C LYS A 8 20.67 -4.07 2.20
N GLU A 9 19.55 -4.47 1.58
CA GLU A 9 18.21 -4.14 2.12
C GLU A 9 17.89 -4.91 3.42
N LEU A 10 18.33 -6.16 3.55
CA LEU A 10 18.05 -6.99 4.75
C LEU A 10 18.84 -6.57 6.00
N LEU A 11 19.99 -5.92 5.82
CA LEU A 11 20.83 -5.40 6.91
C LEU A 11 20.56 -3.92 7.20
N LYS A 12 19.65 -3.29 6.46
CA LYS A 12 19.23 -1.91 6.72
C LYS A 12 18.28 -1.92 7.91
N ALA A 13 18.78 -1.47 9.06
CA ALA A 13 17.98 -1.20 10.25
C ALA A 13 16.97 -0.05 10.05
N SER A 14 17.12 0.72 8.96
CA SER A 14 16.20 1.78 8.57
C SER A 14 16.31 2.06 7.07
N PHE A 15 15.25 2.65 6.51
CA PHE A 15 15.19 3.04 5.12
C PHE A 15 14.89 4.53 5.03
N SER A 16 15.55 5.19 4.09
CA SER A 16 15.38 6.63 3.92
C SER A 16 13.97 6.96 3.43
N ASP A 17 13.45 8.11 3.82
CA ASP A 17 12.14 8.58 3.36
C ASP A 17 12.04 8.62 1.83
N SER A 18 13.13 8.99 1.14
CA SER A 18 13.19 8.99 -0.33
C SER A 18 13.06 7.58 -0.91
N GLU A 19 13.65 6.58 -0.27
CA GLU A 19 13.55 5.19 -0.72
C GLU A 19 12.11 4.67 -0.60
N ILE A 20 11.43 5.01 0.50
CA ILE A 20 10.01 4.70 0.72
C ILE A 20 9.13 5.40 -0.34
N ARG A 21 9.33 6.70 -0.56
CA ARG A 21 8.58 7.47 -1.58
C ARG A 21 8.79 6.91 -2.99
N VAL A 22 10.00 6.48 -3.33
CA VAL A 22 10.30 5.81 -4.61
C VAL A 22 9.52 4.49 -4.75
N TRP A 23 9.45 3.67 -3.70
CA TRP A 23 8.70 2.42 -3.78
C TRP A 23 7.20 2.62 -3.93
N ILE A 24 6.66 3.65 -3.29
CA ILE A 24 5.26 4.05 -3.44
C ILE A 24 4.98 4.44 -4.89
N LYS A 25 5.86 5.25 -5.49
CA LYS A 25 5.79 5.59 -6.92
C LYS A 25 5.85 4.34 -7.81
N GLN A 26 6.79 3.42 -7.56
CA GLN A 26 6.94 2.18 -8.34
C GLN A 26 5.71 1.26 -8.25
N ALA A 27 5.14 1.09 -7.05
CA ALA A 27 3.93 0.29 -6.87
C ALA A 27 2.74 0.91 -7.62
N ALA A 28 2.60 2.24 -7.55
CA ALA A 28 1.57 2.95 -8.29
C ALA A 28 1.72 2.79 -9.81
N GLU A 29 2.94 2.94 -10.32
CA GLU A 29 3.27 2.76 -11.74
C GLU A 29 2.98 1.34 -12.22
N TYR A 30 3.37 0.32 -11.45
CA TYR A 30 3.14 -1.09 -11.80
C TYR A 30 1.65 -1.43 -11.99
N TYR A 31 0.77 -0.81 -11.20
CA TYR A 31 -0.68 -0.94 -11.32
C TYR A 31 -1.34 0.16 -12.18
N GLY A 32 -0.57 1.12 -12.68
CA GLY A 32 -1.03 2.25 -13.48
C GLY A 32 -1.97 3.20 -12.75
N ILE A 33 -1.93 3.24 -11.42
CA ILE A 33 -2.79 4.15 -10.63
C ILE A 33 -2.08 5.49 -10.42
N PRO A 34 -2.82 6.58 -10.14
CA PRO A 34 -2.18 7.85 -9.80
C PRO A 34 -1.31 7.70 -8.55
N HIS A 35 -0.02 8.00 -8.65
CA HIS A 35 0.92 7.95 -7.52
C HIS A 35 0.45 8.80 -6.33
N VAL A 36 -0.14 9.97 -6.61
CA VAL A 36 -0.71 10.87 -5.58
C VAL A 36 -1.85 10.20 -4.78
N LEU A 37 -2.61 9.28 -5.39
CA LEU A 37 -3.68 8.56 -4.71
C LEU A 37 -3.10 7.55 -3.72
N LEU A 38 -2.10 6.76 -4.10
CA LEU A 38 -1.46 5.85 -3.16
C LEU A 38 -0.81 6.62 -2.00
N ALA A 39 -0.13 7.73 -2.30
CA ALA A 39 0.47 8.58 -1.27
C ALA A 39 -0.55 9.16 -0.29
N VAL A 40 -1.74 9.60 -0.75
CA VAL A 40 -2.77 10.14 0.14
C VAL A 40 -3.39 9.07 1.03
N ILE A 41 -3.60 7.86 0.50
CA ILE A 41 -4.09 6.72 1.29
C ILE A 41 -3.09 6.41 2.40
N LEU A 42 -1.81 6.22 2.06
CA LEU A 42 -0.78 5.91 3.05
C LEU A 42 -0.62 7.01 4.09
N GLN A 43 -0.81 8.28 3.72
CA GLN A 43 -0.78 9.38 4.68
C GLN A 43 -1.95 9.30 5.68
N GLN A 44 -3.16 8.96 5.21
CA GLN A 44 -4.31 8.81 6.10
C GLN A 44 -4.12 7.64 7.06
N GLU A 45 -3.67 6.48 6.55
CA GLU A 45 -3.47 5.28 7.36
C GLU A 45 -2.37 5.44 8.44
N ASN A 46 -1.38 6.29 8.17
CA ASN A 46 -0.22 6.51 9.06
C ASN A 46 -0.26 7.86 9.78
N GLY A 47 -1.44 8.50 9.84
CA GLY A 47 -1.68 9.72 10.59
C GLY A 47 -1.39 10.99 9.77
N PRO A 48 -2.43 11.76 9.38
CA PRO A 48 -2.28 12.90 8.47
C PRO A 48 -1.52 14.11 9.04
N LYS A 49 -1.28 14.13 10.36
CA LYS A 49 -0.61 15.23 11.09
C LYS A 49 0.61 14.80 11.91
N GLY A 50 1.04 13.53 11.80
CA GLY A 50 2.23 13.05 12.50
C GLY A 50 3.47 13.85 12.09
N SER A 51 4.38 14.12 13.03
CA SER A 51 5.69 14.66 12.66
C SER A 51 6.41 13.66 11.75
N LYS A 52 7.27 14.13 10.84
CA LYS A 52 8.03 13.27 9.89
C LYS A 52 8.73 12.09 10.59
N PHE A 53 9.21 12.34 11.81
CA PHE A 53 9.86 11.35 12.66
C PHE A 53 8.86 10.33 13.25
N LEU A 54 7.69 10.78 13.71
CA LEU A 54 6.64 9.90 14.24
C LEU A 54 6.00 9.02 13.15
N GLN A 55 5.77 9.55 11.94
CA GLN A 55 5.24 8.74 10.83
C GLN A 55 6.23 7.63 10.43
N THR A 56 7.53 7.93 10.42
CA THR A 56 8.59 6.98 10.07
C THR A 56 8.88 5.97 11.17
N MET A 57 8.83 6.39 12.46
CA MET A 57 8.96 5.46 13.58
C MET A 57 7.73 4.56 13.75
N GLN A 58 6.51 5.09 13.67
CA GLN A 58 5.30 4.27 13.76
C GLN A 58 5.22 3.28 12.58
N PHE A 59 5.70 3.68 11.41
CA PHE A 59 5.93 2.81 10.27
C PHE A 59 6.93 1.69 10.59
N GLY A 60 8.12 2.03 11.10
CA GLY A 60 9.14 1.05 11.47
C GLY A 60 8.72 0.08 12.58
N GLU A 61 8.07 0.59 13.64
CA GLU A 61 7.59 -0.19 14.79
C GLU A 61 6.50 -1.18 14.37
N ARG A 62 5.51 -0.76 13.57
CA ARG A 62 4.44 -1.65 13.09
C ARG A 62 4.98 -2.75 12.18
N SER A 63 5.95 -2.43 11.33
CA SER A 63 6.58 -3.38 10.41
C SER A 63 7.44 -4.42 11.13
N VAL A 64 8.29 -3.99 12.07
CA VAL A 64 9.12 -4.92 12.87
C VAL A 64 8.25 -5.83 13.73
N THR A 65 7.19 -5.29 14.33
CA THR A 65 6.29 -6.10 15.17
C THR A 65 5.56 -7.17 14.35
N THR A 66 5.14 -6.86 13.12
CA THR A 66 4.44 -7.83 12.25
C THR A 66 5.40 -8.89 11.71
N LEU A 67 6.61 -8.49 11.28
CA LEU A 67 7.65 -9.42 10.84
C LEU A 67 8.09 -10.36 11.98
N LEU A 68 8.35 -9.84 13.18
CA LEU A 68 8.71 -10.64 14.35
C LEU A 68 7.57 -11.58 14.76
N ALA A 69 6.32 -11.15 14.71
CA ALA A 69 5.18 -12.01 14.99
C ALA A 69 5.03 -13.17 13.98
N ILE A 70 5.52 -13.01 12.75
CA ILE A 70 5.52 -14.07 11.74
C ILE A 70 6.75 -14.98 11.90
N VAL A 71 7.91 -14.42 12.24
CA VAL A 71 9.14 -15.19 12.46
C VAL A 71 9.09 -15.99 13.76
N ASP A 72 8.51 -15.48 14.84
CA ASP A 72 8.32 -16.24 16.09
C ASP A 72 7.30 -17.37 15.92
N ASN A 73 6.35 -17.21 14.99
CA ASN A 73 5.39 -18.24 14.59
C ASN A 73 5.87 -18.97 13.33
N ILE A 74 7.05 -19.61 13.36
CA ILE A 74 7.50 -20.50 12.26
C ILE A 74 6.51 -21.67 12.12
N ALA A 75 5.47 -21.40 11.36
CA ALA A 75 4.67 -22.30 10.56
C ALA A 75 3.94 -21.37 9.59
N PHE A 76 4.36 -21.37 8.32
CA PHE A 76 3.63 -20.73 7.22
C PHE A 76 2.13 -21.16 7.17
N ASP A 77 1.76 -22.25 7.88
CA ASP A 77 0.39 -22.74 8.07
C ASP A 77 -0.38 -22.15 9.27
N VAL A 78 0.27 -21.49 10.23
CA VAL A 78 -0.36 -21.01 11.46
C VAL A 78 -0.25 -19.49 11.55
N VAL A 79 -1.00 -18.79 10.71
CA VAL A 79 -1.21 -17.34 10.87
C VAL A 79 -2.16 -17.13 12.06
N PRO A 80 -1.74 -16.43 13.13
CA PRO A 80 -2.59 -16.19 14.31
C PRO A 80 -3.92 -15.51 13.94
N ASP A 81 -5.04 -15.96 14.53
CA ASP A 81 -6.39 -15.41 14.26
C ASP A 81 -6.50 -13.89 14.48
N LYS A 82 -5.70 -13.32 15.39
CA LYS A 82 -5.63 -11.86 15.60
C LYS A 82 -5.10 -11.09 14.39
N LEU A 83 -4.23 -11.71 13.58
CA LEU A 83 -3.75 -11.16 12.30
C LEU A 83 -4.73 -11.48 11.15
N ALA A 84 -5.57 -12.50 11.30
CA ALA A 84 -6.56 -12.89 10.30
C ALA A 84 -7.82 -12.00 10.30
N GLY A 85 -8.20 -11.40 11.43
CA GLY A 85 -9.44 -10.62 11.58
C GLY A 85 -9.31 -9.10 11.45
N GLY A 86 -8.10 -8.54 11.54
CA GLY A 86 -7.87 -7.09 11.52
C GLY A 86 -7.21 -6.59 10.22
N SER A 87 -7.29 -5.28 10.00
CA SER A 87 -6.39 -4.61 9.05
C SER A 87 -4.99 -4.47 9.65
N SER A 88 -3.96 -4.71 8.85
CA SER A 88 -2.56 -4.66 9.30
C SER A 88 -1.64 -4.12 8.21
N GLY A 89 -0.37 -3.97 8.56
CA GLY A 89 0.66 -3.50 7.64
C GLY A 89 0.59 -2.01 7.36
N PHE A 90 1.47 -1.56 6.46
CA PHE A 90 1.64 -0.14 6.19
C PHE A 90 0.43 0.48 5.48
N ALA A 91 -0.23 -0.33 4.65
CA ALA A 91 -1.42 0.05 3.91
C ALA A 91 -2.72 -0.20 4.68
N ASN A 92 -2.64 -0.74 5.91
CA ASN A 92 -3.77 -1.05 6.77
C ASN A 92 -4.86 -1.87 6.04
N MET A 93 -4.44 -2.91 5.31
CA MET A 93 -5.33 -3.77 4.55
C MET A 93 -5.77 -4.96 5.39
N SER A 94 -7.04 -5.35 5.28
CA SER A 94 -7.49 -6.64 5.79
C SER A 94 -6.98 -7.77 4.90
N ARG A 95 -6.79 -8.96 5.48
CA ARG A 95 -6.41 -10.16 4.72
C ARG A 95 -7.40 -10.49 3.60
N ALA A 96 -8.70 -10.34 3.87
CA ALA A 96 -9.74 -10.57 2.87
C ALA A 96 -9.64 -9.58 1.71
N THR A 97 -9.42 -8.30 1.99
CA THR A 97 -9.21 -7.26 0.97
C THR A 97 -8.00 -7.59 0.11
N LEU A 98 -6.86 -7.93 0.73
CA LEU A 98 -5.65 -8.32 0.01
C LEU A 98 -5.91 -9.50 -0.92
N GLN A 99 -6.46 -10.60 -0.39
CA GLN A 99 -6.69 -11.81 -1.18
C GLN A 99 -7.67 -11.58 -2.33
N ASN A 100 -8.72 -10.78 -2.12
CA ASN A 100 -9.67 -10.44 -3.19
C ASN A 100 -9.02 -9.57 -4.27
N SER A 101 -8.20 -8.60 -3.89
CA SER A 101 -7.45 -7.76 -4.82
C SER A 101 -6.44 -8.57 -5.65
N VAL A 102 -5.72 -9.51 -5.01
CA VAL A 102 -4.83 -10.45 -5.70
C VAL A 102 -5.59 -11.27 -6.73
N LYS A 103 -6.72 -11.89 -6.34
CA LYS A 103 -7.57 -12.64 -7.27
C LYS A 103 -8.07 -11.77 -8.42
N TYR A 104 -8.48 -10.54 -8.13
CA TYR A 104 -8.92 -9.60 -9.17
C TYR A 104 -7.80 -9.29 -10.16
N THR A 105 -6.59 -9.04 -9.66
CA THR A 105 -5.40 -8.79 -10.48
C THR A 105 -5.08 -9.99 -11.38
N GLU A 106 -5.02 -11.19 -10.80
CA GLU A 106 -4.72 -12.43 -11.54
C GLU A 106 -5.76 -12.71 -12.62
N ASN A 107 -7.05 -12.50 -12.32
CA ASN A 107 -8.14 -12.81 -13.24
C ASN A 107 -8.29 -11.80 -14.38
N TYR A 108 -7.93 -10.52 -14.17
CA TYR A 108 -8.29 -9.46 -15.11
C TYR A 108 -7.12 -8.68 -15.70
N TYR A 109 -5.91 -8.79 -15.13
CA TYR A 109 -4.76 -7.99 -15.54
C TYR A 109 -3.60 -8.79 -16.14
N CYS A 110 -3.70 -10.13 -16.20
CA CYS A 110 -2.64 -11.01 -16.72
C CYS A 110 -1.25 -10.69 -16.15
N LYS A 111 -1.19 -10.19 -14.92
CA LYS A 111 0.03 -9.79 -14.23
C LYS A 111 0.07 -10.44 -12.85
N LYS A 112 1.28 -10.67 -12.34
CA LYS A 112 1.50 -11.12 -10.97
C LYS A 112 1.16 -9.98 -10.00
N PRO A 113 0.74 -10.28 -8.75
CA PRO A 113 0.53 -9.24 -7.73
C PRO A 113 1.79 -8.41 -7.43
N LEU A 114 2.95 -9.02 -7.60
CA LEU A 114 4.26 -8.42 -7.39
C LEU A 114 5.11 -8.65 -8.65
N PRO A 115 5.86 -7.64 -9.13
CA PRO A 115 6.88 -7.88 -10.15
C PRO A 115 8.03 -8.72 -9.58
N GLU A 116 8.77 -9.42 -10.44
CA GLU A 116 9.76 -10.42 -10.00
C GLU A 116 10.89 -9.83 -9.14
N ASP A 117 11.29 -8.61 -9.42
CA ASP A 117 12.32 -7.87 -8.68
C ASP A 117 11.86 -7.47 -7.27
N VAL A 118 10.56 -7.44 -7.00
CA VAL A 118 9.99 -7.24 -5.66
C VAL A 118 9.69 -8.58 -5.00
N GLN A 119 9.16 -9.52 -5.77
CA GLN A 119 8.80 -10.87 -5.32
C GLN A 119 10.02 -11.65 -4.82
N TYR A 120 11.18 -11.55 -5.48
CA TYR A 120 12.35 -12.39 -5.17
C TYR A 120 13.53 -11.62 -4.58
N ARG A 121 13.29 -10.42 -4.04
CA ARG A 121 14.36 -9.49 -3.64
C ARG A 121 15.17 -9.93 -2.42
N ILE A 122 14.59 -10.77 -1.56
CA ILE A 122 15.22 -11.27 -0.34
C ILE A 122 15.78 -12.65 -0.65
N PHE A 123 17.07 -12.74 -0.99
CA PHE A 123 17.78 -14.00 -1.26
C PHE A 123 17.07 -14.95 -2.25
N GLY A 124 16.29 -14.44 -3.20
CA GLY A 124 15.52 -15.27 -4.13
C GLY A 124 14.30 -15.96 -3.50
N TRP A 125 13.94 -15.64 -2.26
CA TRP A 125 12.73 -16.13 -1.60
C TRP A 125 11.51 -15.40 -2.10
N ASN A 126 10.43 -16.16 -2.35
CA ASN A 126 9.15 -15.62 -2.77
C ASN A 126 8.50 -14.80 -1.64
N GLN A 127 8.41 -13.49 -1.83
CA GLN A 127 7.75 -12.52 -0.95
C GLN A 127 6.26 -12.30 -1.30
N ASP A 128 5.70 -13.02 -2.29
CA ASP A 128 4.24 -13.07 -2.50
C ASP A 128 3.58 -14.00 -1.48
N THR A 129 3.62 -13.61 -0.20
CA THR A 129 3.07 -14.40 0.91
C THR A 129 1.55 -14.26 1.03
N ARG A 130 1.00 -13.16 0.48
CA ARG A 130 -0.42 -12.78 0.58
C ARG A 130 -0.88 -12.59 2.02
N ILE A 131 0.02 -12.10 2.87
CA ILE A 131 -0.22 -11.77 4.28
C ILE A 131 -0.05 -10.25 4.42
N PRO A 132 -1.05 -9.50 4.92
CA PRO A 132 -0.87 -8.07 5.09
C PRO A 132 0.12 -7.74 6.21
N GLY A 133 1.08 -6.86 5.95
CA GLY A 133 2.05 -6.34 6.90
C GLY A 133 3.29 -7.20 7.13
N ASP A 134 3.39 -8.36 6.48
CA ASP A 134 4.57 -9.21 6.60
C ASP A 134 5.79 -8.62 5.88
N ASP A 135 5.52 -7.95 4.77
CA ASP A 135 6.50 -7.30 3.93
C ASP A 135 5.97 -5.95 3.44
N TRP A 136 6.56 -4.90 3.99
CA TRP A 136 6.27 -3.51 3.67
C TRP A 136 6.32 -3.12 2.18
N LYS A 137 7.24 -3.68 1.38
CA LYS A 137 7.28 -3.38 -0.06
C LYS A 137 6.17 -4.14 -0.74
N ALA A 138 5.88 -5.39 -0.38
CA ALA A 138 4.76 -6.13 -0.93
C ALA A 138 3.40 -5.49 -0.59
N ASP A 139 3.23 -5.00 0.64
CA ASP A 139 2.05 -4.23 1.09
C ASP A 139 1.71 -3.08 0.15
N LEU A 140 2.71 -2.32 -0.30
CA LEU A 140 2.51 -1.21 -1.25
C LEU A 140 1.92 -1.69 -2.58
N TYR A 141 2.38 -2.83 -3.08
CA TYR A 141 1.89 -3.40 -4.32
C TYR A 141 0.50 -3.98 -4.15
N TYR A 142 0.21 -4.66 -3.03
CA TYR A 142 -1.14 -5.13 -2.72
C TYR A 142 -2.12 -3.95 -2.60
N ALA A 143 -1.73 -2.86 -1.94
CA ALA A 143 -2.54 -1.65 -1.83
C ALA A 143 -2.78 -0.99 -3.19
N ALA A 144 -1.74 -0.90 -4.02
CA ALA A 144 -1.85 -0.36 -5.37
C ALA A 144 -2.78 -1.21 -6.26
N GLY A 145 -2.69 -2.54 -6.16
CA GLY A 145 -3.60 -3.47 -6.84
C GLY A 145 -5.04 -3.31 -6.38
N HIS A 146 -5.27 -3.09 -5.09
CA HIS A 146 -6.62 -2.86 -4.58
C HIS A 146 -7.18 -1.51 -5.05
N LEU A 147 -6.36 -0.46 -5.04
CA LEU A 147 -6.77 0.84 -5.58
C LEU A 147 -7.10 0.77 -7.08
N ARG A 148 -6.37 -0.04 -7.85
CA ARG A 148 -6.71 -0.30 -9.26
C ARG A 148 -8.10 -0.92 -9.38
N GLU A 149 -8.37 -1.98 -8.63
CA GLU A 149 -9.69 -2.63 -8.59
C GLU A 149 -10.80 -1.62 -8.22
N LEU A 150 -10.56 -0.75 -7.24
CA LEU A 150 -11.52 0.28 -6.83
C LEU A 150 -11.75 1.34 -7.92
N ILE A 151 -10.71 1.74 -8.65
CA ILE A 151 -10.81 2.65 -9.78
C ILE A 151 -11.72 2.05 -10.86
N ASP A 152 -11.51 0.78 -11.21
CA ASP A 152 -12.32 0.12 -12.23
C ASP A 152 -13.79 0.03 -11.79
N ARG A 153 -14.03 -0.28 -10.51
CA ARG A 153 -15.39 -0.30 -9.94
C ARG A 153 -16.05 1.08 -9.94
N ALA A 154 -15.30 2.12 -9.58
CA ALA A 154 -15.82 3.48 -9.51
C ALA A 154 -16.17 4.01 -10.91
N THR A 155 -15.34 3.71 -11.90
CA THR A 155 -15.48 4.16 -13.30
C THR A 155 -16.36 3.24 -14.15
N GLY A 156 -16.64 2.01 -13.69
CA GLY A 156 -17.32 0.98 -14.46
C GLY A 156 -16.48 0.42 -15.63
N THR A 157 -15.20 0.78 -15.73
CA THR A 157 -14.32 0.44 -16.85
C THR A 157 -13.05 -0.22 -16.33
N ARG A 158 -12.82 -1.47 -16.70
CA ARG A 158 -11.54 -2.16 -16.44
C ARG A 158 -10.40 -1.45 -17.15
N CYS A 159 -9.24 -1.39 -16.50
CA CYS A 159 -8.03 -0.73 -17.03
C CYS A 159 -8.24 0.75 -17.34
N HIS A 160 -9.06 1.47 -16.56
CA HIS A 160 -9.28 2.90 -16.77
C HIS A 160 -7.95 3.68 -16.82
N SER A 161 -7.74 4.46 -17.88
CA SER A 161 -6.52 5.23 -18.14
C SER A 161 -6.76 6.75 -18.18
N GLY A 162 -8.01 7.19 -17.97
CA GLY A 162 -8.38 8.59 -17.95
C GLY A 162 -8.11 9.28 -16.61
N THR A 163 -8.28 10.60 -16.60
CA THR A 163 -8.24 11.39 -15.37
C THR A 163 -9.46 11.07 -14.51
N LEU A 164 -9.24 10.73 -13.24
CA LEU A 164 -10.32 10.60 -12.26
C LEU A 164 -10.86 11.98 -11.91
N THR A 165 -12.18 12.17 -12.04
CA THR A 165 -12.82 13.38 -11.52
C THR A 165 -12.71 13.42 -10.00
N PRO A 166 -12.81 14.61 -9.36
CA PRO A 166 -12.79 14.72 -7.90
C PRO A 166 -13.82 13.81 -7.21
N GLU A 167 -15.00 13.63 -7.81
CA GLU A 167 -16.08 12.78 -7.29
C GLU A 167 -15.70 11.29 -7.36
N LEU A 168 -15.13 10.85 -8.49
CA LEU A 168 -14.64 9.48 -8.64
C LEU A 168 -13.48 9.20 -7.70
N LEU A 169 -12.55 10.15 -7.56
CA LEU A 169 -11.43 10.05 -6.64
C LEU A 169 -11.92 9.92 -5.19
N LYS A 170 -12.85 10.77 -4.77
CA LYS A 170 -13.46 10.70 -3.44
C LYS A 170 -14.14 9.35 -3.20
N LYS A 171 -14.88 8.84 -4.20
CA LYS A 171 -15.53 7.53 -4.14
C LYS A 171 -14.52 6.38 -4.00
N VAL A 172 -13.41 6.42 -4.72
CA VAL A 172 -12.33 5.43 -4.61
C VAL A 172 -11.73 5.45 -3.20
N ILE A 173 -11.42 6.64 -2.67
CA ILE A 173 -10.86 6.77 -1.31
C ILE A 173 -11.85 6.30 -0.24
N ALA A 174 -13.13 6.66 -0.37
CA ALA A 174 -14.18 6.17 0.54
C ALA A 174 -14.24 4.64 0.51
N SER A 175 -14.24 4.05 -0.69
CA SER A 175 -14.32 2.60 -0.86
C SER A 175 -13.12 1.85 -0.27
N TYR A 176 -11.93 2.45 -0.31
CA TYR A 176 -10.73 1.89 0.34
C TYR A 176 -10.92 1.78 1.86
N ASN A 177 -11.56 2.80 2.45
CA ASN A 177 -11.85 2.87 3.88
C ASN A 177 -13.11 2.08 4.30
N GLY A 178 -13.77 1.39 3.37
CA GLY A 178 -15.00 0.64 3.61
C GLY A 178 -16.26 1.44 3.23
N SER A 179 -17.24 1.49 4.14
CA SER A 179 -18.54 2.11 3.89
C SER A 179 -19.08 2.86 5.11
N GLY A 180 -20.10 3.69 4.88
CA GLY A 180 -20.77 4.45 5.94
C GLY A 180 -20.09 5.78 6.30
N PRO A 181 -20.52 6.42 7.39
CA PRO A 181 -20.13 7.80 7.72
C PRO A 181 -18.62 8.01 7.93
N LEU A 182 -17.91 6.99 8.43
CA LEU A 182 -16.46 7.07 8.64
C LEU A 182 -15.70 7.06 7.31
N ALA A 183 -16.10 6.21 6.36
CA ALA A 183 -15.51 6.19 5.02
C ALA A 183 -15.71 7.53 4.29
N GLU A 184 -16.89 8.16 4.43
CA GLU A 184 -17.17 9.49 3.89
C GLU A 184 -16.33 10.59 4.56
N LYS A 185 -16.13 10.49 5.87
CA LYS A 185 -15.25 11.41 6.60
C LYS A 185 -13.81 11.28 6.11
N TYR A 186 -13.26 10.07 6.07
CA TYR A 186 -11.88 9.82 5.65
C TYR A 186 -11.64 10.23 4.19
N SER A 187 -12.60 9.98 3.30
CA SER A 187 -12.50 10.48 1.92
C SER A 187 -12.51 12.00 1.85
N SER A 188 -13.37 12.66 2.62
CA SER A 188 -13.42 14.13 2.68
C SER A 188 -12.13 14.73 3.25
N ASP A 189 -11.55 14.11 4.28
CA ASP A 189 -10.30 14.56 4.88
C ASP A 189 -9.10 14.31 3.95
N ALA A 190 -9.10 13.22 3.18
CA ALA A 190 -8.11 12.98 2.14
C ALA A 190 -8.21 14.00 1.00
N MET A 191 -9.42 14.35 0.55
CA MET A 191 -9.61 15.38 -0.47
C MET A 191 -9.12 16.75 0.02
N LYS A 192 -9.41 17.13 1.27
CA LYS A 192 -8.86 18.35 1.90
C LYS A 192 -7.33 18.33 1.94
N LEU A 193 -6.73 17.18 2.27
CA LEU A 193 -5.27 17.03 2.26
C LEU A 193 -4.70 17.24 0.86
N LEU A 194 -5.33 16.69 -0.18
CA LEU A 194 -4.92 16.89 -1.57
C LEU A 194 -5.02 18.36 -1.99
N ASP A 195 -6.11 19.04 -1.66
CA ASP A 195 -6.29 20.46 -2.00
C ASP A 195 -5.33 21.35 -1.20
N GLY A 196 -5.05 20.97 0.05
CA GLY A 196 -3.99 21.58 0.86
C GLY A 196 -2.61 21.42 0.22
N ALA A 197 -2.28 20.22 -0.27
CA ALA A 197 -1.02 19.95 -0.94
C ALA A 197 -0.88 20.72 -2.26
N LYS A 198 -1.94 20.81 -3.06
CA LYS A 198 -1.97 21.61 -4.30
C LYS A 198 -1.76 23.11 -4.03
N SER A 199 -2.36 23.63 -2.96
CA SER A 199 -2.24 25.03 -2.56
C SER A 199 -0.96 25.35 -1.77
N GLY A 200 -0.14 24.35 -1.47
CA GLY A 200 1.08 24.51 -0.66
C GLY A 200 0.82 24.70 0.84
N THR A 201 -0.42 24.52 1.30
CA THR A 201 -0.83 24.68 2.71
C THR A 201 -0.74 23.38 3.51
N ALA A 202 -0.56 22.24 2.84
CA ALA A 202 -0.28 20.95 3.45
C ALA A 202 0.87 20.24 2.73
N TRP A 203 1.52 19.31 3.42
CA TRP A 203 2.57 18.46 2.86
C TRP A 203 2.02 17.05 2.64
N LEU A 204 2.14 16.52 1.41
CA LEU A 204 1.91 15.10 1.13
C LEU A 204 3.22 14.32 1.24
N TYR A 205 3.44 13.68 2.39
CA TYR A 205 4.74 13.10 2.76
C TYR A 205 5.08 11.96 1.83
N PHE A 206 4.19 11.01 1.63
CA PHE A 206 4.49 9.84 0.81
C PHE A 206 4.60 10.12 -0.69
N TYR A 207 4.43 11.37 -1.13
CA TYR A 207 4.58 11.75 -2.52
C TYR A 207 6.03 12.10 -2.86
N GLU A 208 6.63 11.31 -3.75
CA GLU A 208 7.84 11.67 -4.49
C GLU A 208 7.54 12.80 -5.50
N LYS A 209 8.27 13.91 -5.39
CA LYS A 209 8.12 15.09 -6.25
C LYS A 209 8.68 14.89 -7.66
#